data_AF-A0A257N3M7-F1
#
_entry.id   AF-A0A257N3M7-F1
#
_cell.length_a   1.000
_cell.length_b   1.000
_cell.length_c   1.000
_cell.angle_alpha   90.00
_cell.angle_beta   90.00
_cell.angle_gamma   90.00
#
_symmetry.space_group_name_H-M   'P 1'
#
loop_
_entity.id
_entity.type
_entity.pdbx_description
1 polymer ?
#
loop_
_entity_poly.entity_id
_entity_poly.type
_entity_poly.pdbx_seq_one_letter_code
_entity_poly.pdbx_strand_id
1 'polypeptide(L)' 'KTFSRVITLKELKLYPELAGMALIRRGNRLSIMPVSEKEWHFILSLETVNRPL' A
#
# COMPACT_ATOMS: atom_id res chain seq x y z
N LYS A 1 -5.86 -1.26 -16.86
CA LYS A 1 -5.49 -2.52 -16.18
C LYS A 1 -6.06 -2.46 -14.77
N THR A 2 -6.69 -3.52 -14.27
CA THR A 2 -7.29 -3.59 -12.93
C THR A 2 -6.52 -4.61 -12.10
N PHE A 3 -6.42 -4.39 -10.79
CA PHE A 3 -5.81 -5.37 -9.90
C PHE A 3 -6.68 -6.62 -9.78
N SER A 4 -6.04 -7.78 -9.62
CA SER A 4 -6.71 -9.08 -9.42
C SER A 4 -7.43 -9.19 -8.09
N ARG A 5 -7.00 -8.41 -7.09
CA ARG A 5 -7.57 -8.33 -5.76
C ARG A 5 -7.43 -6.93 -5.17
N VAL A 6 -8.19 -6.65 -4.12
CA VAL A 6 -8.00 -5.45 -3.29
C VAL A 6 -6.84 -5.70 -2.32
N ILE A 7 -5.85 -4.80 -2.33
CA ILE A 7 -4.83 -4.70 -1.29
C ILE A 7 -5.39 -3.77 -0.22
N THR A 8 -5.74 -4.32 0.94
CA THR A 8 -6.50 -3.55 1.94
C THR A 8 -5.60 -2.58 2.72
N LEU A 9 -6.17 -1.49 3.26
CA LEU A 9 -5.41 -0.58 4.13
C LEU A 9 -4.85 -1.29 5.38
N LYS A 10 -5.56 -2.31 5.89
CA LYS A 10 -5.11 -3.11 7.03
C LYS A 10 -3.84 -3.89 6.67
N GLU A 11 -3.82 -4.50 5.49
CA GLU A 11 -2.66 -5.20 4.94
C GLU A 11 -1.48 -4.24 4.73
N LEU A 12 -1.70 -3.09 4.07
CA LEU A 12 -0.64 -2.09 3.84
C LEU A 12 0.04 -1.62 5.13
N LYS A 13 -0.71 -1.50 6.23
CA LYS A 13 -0.19 -1.10 7.55
C LYS A 13 0.76 -2.13 8.19
N LEU A 14 0.79 -3.36 7.72
CA LEU A 14 1.66 -4.41 8.28
C LEU A 14 3.10 -4.35 7.74
N TYR A 15 3.33 -3.61 6.66
CA TYR A 15 4.62 -3.60 5.97
C TYR A 15 5.50 -2.43 6.42
N PRO A 16 6.69 -2.69 7.00
CA PRO A 16 7.62 -1.63 7.39
C PRO A 16 8.14 -0.81 6.20
N GLU A 17 8.16 -1.39 5.00
CA GLU A 17 8.51 -0.73 3.74
C GLU A 17 7.59 0.46 3.43
N LEU A 18 6.38 0.45 3.97
CA LEU A 18 5.37 1.50 3.81
C LEU A 18 5.24 2.40 5.04
N ALA A 19 6.08 2.24 6.07
CA ALA A 19 5.97 2.98 7.34
C ALA A 19 5.98 4.52 7.16
N GLY A 20 6.67 5.01 6.13
CA GLY A 20 6.75 6.43 5.78
C GLY A 20 5.54 6.97 4.99
N MET A 21 4.73 6.08 4.41
CA MET A 21 3.70 6.45 3.43
C MET A 21 2.62 7.32 4.08
N ALA A 22 2.28 8.43 3.43
CA ALA A 22 1.28 9.34 3.94
C ALA A 22 -0.07 8.64 4.18
N LEU A 23 -0.46 7.70 3.30
CA LEU A 23 -1.74 6.99 3.32
C LEU A 23 -2.04 6.28 4.65
N ILE A 24 -1.01 5.71 5.30
CA ILE A 24 -1.20 4.92 6.51
C ILE A 24 -1.14 5.75 7.81
N ARG A 25 -0.75 7.04 7.71
CA ARG A 25 -0.64 7.93 8.86
C ARG A 25 -2.02 8.20 9.46
N ARG A 26 -2.12 8.11 10.79
CA ARG A 26 -3.37 8.35 11.52
C ARG A 26 -3.87 9.78 11.25
N GLY A 27 -5.15 9.91 10.91
CA GLY A 27 -5.79 11.21 10.71
C GLY A 27 -5.41 11.92 9.42
N ASN A 28 -4.73 11.26 8.48
CA ASN A 28 -4.46 11.86 7.18
C ASN A 28 -5.78 12.08 6.41
N ARG A 29 -5.99 13.32 5.95
CA ARG A 29 -7.17 13.74 5.18
C ARG A 29 -6.84 14.17 3.76
N LEU A 30 -5.58 14.01 3.32
CA LEU A 30 -5.20 14.30 1.95
C LEU A 30 -5.84 13.26 1.01
N SER A 31 -6.52 13.72 -0.03
CA SER A 31 -7.02 12.87 -1.12
C SER A 31 -6.00 12.66 -2.24
N ILE A 32 -4.94 13.47 -2.26
CA ILE A 32 -3.81 13.37 -3.18
C ILE A 32 -2.54 13.33 -2.34
N MET A 33 -1.68 12.34 -2.59
CA MET A 33 -0.45 12.14 -1.83
C MET A 33 0.68 11.74 -2.78
N PRO A 34 1.91 12.19 -2.53
CA PRO A 34 3.07 11.65 -3.22
C PRO A 34 3.29 10.20 -2.79
N VAL A 35 3.76 9.39 -3.74
CA VAL A 35 4.19 8.00 -3.51
C VAL A 35 5.59 7.88 -4.10
N SER A 36 6.55 7.41 -3.31
CA SER A 36 7.90 7.17 -3.81
C SER A 36 7.94 5.95 -4.74
N GLU A 37 8.94 5.89 -5.63
CA GLU A 37 9.12 4.73 -6.51
C GLU A 37 9.25 3.41 -5.73
N LYS A 38 9.94 3.44 -4.58
CA LYS A 38 10.12 2.26 -3.72
C LYS A 38 8.78 1.75 -3.18
N GLU A 39 7.95 2.64 -2.64
CA GLU A 39 6.61 2.30 -2.15
C GLU A 39 5.73 1.79 -3.29
N TRP A 40 5.81 2.42 -4.47
CA TRP A 40 5.06 2.01 -5.66
C TRP A 40 5.41 0.59 -6.10
N HIS A 41 6.70 0.30 -6.30
CA HIS A 41 7.17 -1.03 -6.69
C HIS A 41 6.83 -2.08 -5.65
N PHE A 42 6.91 -1.73 -4.37
CA PHE A 42 6.52 -2.63 -3.29
C PHE A 42 5.03 -2.96 -3.34
N ILE A 43 4.14 -1.97 -3.46
CA ILE A 43 2.68 -2.18 -3.56
C ILE A 43 2.34 -3.07 -4.76
N LEU A 44 2.99 -2.86 -5.91
CA LEU A 44 2.80 -3.71 -7.09
C LEU A 44 3.24 -5.17 -6.84
N SER A 45 4.28 -5.40 -6.04
CA SER A 45 4.72 -6.76 -5.71
C SER A 45 3.69 -7.54 -4.87
N LEU A 46 2.78 -6.86 -4.16
CA LEU A 46 1.72 -7.49 -3.37
C LEU A 46 0.58 -8.03 -4.25
N GLU A 47 0.40 -7.52 -5.47
CA GLU A 47 -0.72 -7.87 -6.36
C GLU A 47 -0.79 -9.38 -6.66
N THR A 48 0.36 -10.00 -6.91
CA THR A 48 0.46 -11.38 -7.42
C THR A 48 0.60 -12.43 -6.33
N VAL A 49 0.80 -12.02 -5.07
CA VAL A 49 1.01 -12.93 -3.95
C VAL A 49 -0.34 -13.36 -3.39
N ASN A 50 -0.77 -14.57 -3.75
CA ASN A 50 -1.90 -15.27 -3.13
C ASN A 50 -1.47 -15.81 -1.76
N ARG A 51 -1.34 -14.94 -0.75
CA ARG A 51 -1.01 -15.35 0.62
C ARG A 51 -2.28 -15.26 1.47
N PRO A 52 -2.87 -16.40 1.90
CA PRO A 52 -3.95 -16.36 2.88
C PRO A 52 -3.40 -15.79 4.20
N LEU A 53 -4.20 -14.94 4.83
CA LEU A 53 -3.99 -14.50 6.21
C LEU A 53 -4.13 -15.67 7.19
#